data_AF-A0A285BWT2-F1
#
_entry.id   AF-A0A285BWT2-F1
#
_cell.length_a   1.000
_cell.length_b   1.000
_cell.length_c   1.000
_cell.angle_alpha   90.00
_cell.angle_beta   90.00
_cell.angle_gamma   90.00
#
_symmetry.space_group_name_H-M   'P 1'
#
loop_
_entity.id
_entity.type
_entity.pdbx_description
1 polymer ?
#
loop_
_entity_poly.entity_id
_entity_poly.type
_entity_poly.pdbx_seq_one_letter_code
_entity_poly.pdbx_strand_id
1 'polypeptide(L)'
;MTLHQLDKLSSIALSVISTFAIITGGIFGLVEYMGHKEDLRKSASLNLVTNYHSDVYLKNTEKLQNIWSNHYPNLIILSNDNILHNKEKIIAYNKFVIEMVSKESISQEIINILNFYERVAICVEAQLCDKEVIDNFFLNDGRTFFNKFYPYICALRNQWQDNKLWFKPETYFKPGITLCN
;
A
#
# COMPACT_ATOMS: atom_id res chain seq x y z
N MET A 1 -19.90 -68.50 -8.98
CA MET A 1 -19.81 -67.31 -8.09
C MET A 1 -21.15 -67.20 -7.37
N THR A 2 -21.19 -67.34 -6.05
CA THR A 2 -22.46 -67.34 -5.29
C THR A 2 -22.97 -65.91 -5.09
N LEU A 3 -24.30 -65.72 -5.05
CA LEU A 3 -24.94 -64.41 -4.89
C LEU A 3 -24.36 -63.61 -3.71
N HIS A 4 -24.05 -64.29 -2.61
CA HIS A 4 -23.43 -63.73 -1.42
C HIS A 4 -22.00 -63.18 -1.63
N GLN A 5 -21.24 -63.68 -2.61
CA GLN A 5 -19.93 -63.12 -2.95
C GLN A 5 -20.04 -61.84 -3.80
N LEU A 6 -21.10 -61.70 -4.59
CA LEU A 6 -21.38 -60.48 -5.36
C LEU A 6 -21.76 -59.32 -4.44
N ASP A 7 -22.56 -59.56 -3.40
CA ASP A 7 -22.95 -58.53 -2.43
C ASP A 7 -21.79 -58.02 -1.57
N LYS A 8 -20.85 -58.89 -1.20
CA LYS A 8 -19.63 -58.47 -0.49
C LYS A 8 -18.71 -57.62 -1.37
N LEU A 9 -18.57 -57.96 -2.65
CA LEU A 9 -17.76 -57.19 -3.60
C LEU A 9 -18.37 -55.81 -3.88
N SER A 10 -19.69 -55.72 -4.03
CA SER A 10 -20.38 -54.45 -4.25
C SER A 10 -20.28 -53.53 -3.02
N SER A 11 -20.43 -54.09 -1.80
CA SER A 11 -20.25 -53.34 -0.55
C SER A 11 -18.85 -52.76 -0.38
N ILE A 12 -17.80 -53.54 -0.71
CA ILE A 12 -16.41 -53.07 -0.61
C ILE A 12 -16.15 -52.02 -1.68
N ALA A 13 -16.59 -52.25 -2.91
CA ALA A 13 -16.44 -51.30 -4.01
C ALA A 13 -17.12 -49.95 -3.69
N LEU A 14 -18.35 -49.98 -3.17
CA LEU A 14 -19.09 -48.78 -2.77
C LEU A 14 -18.38 -47.99 -1.67
N SER A 15 -17.87 -48.67 -0.63
CA SER A 15 -17.14 -48.04 0.48
C SER A 15 -15.83 -47.38 0.02
N VAL A 16 -15.11 -48.06 -0.87
CA VAL A 16 -13.87 -47.52 -1.46
C VAL A 16 -14.19 -46.28 -2.31
N ILE A 17 -15.19 -46.36 -3.20
CA ILE A 17 -15.62 -45.24 -4.05
C ILE A 17 -16.08 -44.05 -3.19
N SER A 18 -16.87 -44.27 -2.13
CA SER A 18 -17.33 -43.19 -1.26
C SER A 18 -16.18 -42.52 -0.52
N THR A 19 -15.20 -43.30 -0.04
CA THR A 19 -14.01 -42.76 0.62
C THR A 19 -13.19 -41.91 -0.34
N PHE A 20 -12.97 -42.39 -1.56
CA PHE A 20 -12.30 -41.62 -2.60
C PHE A 20 -13.05 -40.34 -2.96
N ALA A 21 -14.38 -40.39 -3.10
CA ALA A 21 -15.20 -39.22 -3.42
C ALA A 21 -15.12 -38.13 -2.32
N ILE A 22 -15.09 -38.52 -1.04
CA ILE A 22 -14.95 -37.57 0.07
C ILE A 22 -13.56 -36.92 0.03
N ILE A 23 -12.50 -37.71 -0.21
CA ILE A 23 -11.13 -37.18 -0.28
C ILE A 23 -10.97 -36.24 -1.46
N THR A 24 -11.40 -36.64 -2.67
CA THR A 24 -11.28 -35.80 -3.87
C THR A 24 -12.16 -34.56 -3.78
N GLY A 25 -13.39 -34.70 -3.28
CA GLY A 25 -14.29 -33.56 -3.03
C GLY A 25 -13.73 -32.58 -2.01
N GLY A 26 -13.13 -33.08 -0.92
CA GLY A 26 -12.48 -32.26 0.10
C GLY A 26 -11.26 -31.49 -0.45
N ILE A 27 -10.39 -32.16 -1.23
CA ILE A 27 -9.25 -31.50 -1.89
C ILE A 27 -9.73 -30.45 -2.88
N PHE A 28 -10.72 -30.78 -3.72
CA PHE A 28 -11.28 -29.84 -4.70
C PHE A 28 -11.85 -28.59 -4.02
N GLY A 29 -12.64 -28.76 -2.94
CA GLY A 29 -13.19 -27.63 -2.19
C GLY A 29 -12.12 -26.74 -1.56
N LEU A 30 -10.99 -27.30 -1.10
CA LEU A 30 -9.84 -26.52 -0.61
C LEU A 30 -9.19 -25.70 -1.73
N VAL A 31 -9.00 -26.29 -2.91
CA VAL A 31 -8.42 -25.61 -4.08
C VAL A 31 -9.32 -24.46 -4.53
N GLU A 32 -10.62 -24.71 -4.64
CA GLU A 32 -11.59 -23.67 -5.03
C GLU A 32 -11.66 -22.54 -4.00
N TYR A 33 -11.66 -22.87 -2.70
CA TYR A 33 -11.61 -21.87 -1.63
C TYR A 33 -10.35 -21.01 -1.69
N MET A 34 -9.18 -21.62 -1.95
CA MET A 34 -7.93 -20.88 -2.13
C MET A 34 -7.98 -19.97 -3.35
N GLY A 35 -8.47 -20.46 -4.49
CA GLY A 35 -8.66 -19.65 -5.70
C GLY A 35 -9.59 -18.48 -5.47
N HIS A 36 -10.74 -18.71 -4.84
CA HIS A 36 -11.68 -17.65 -4.50
C HIS A 36 -11.06 -16.58 -3.58
N LYS A 37 -10.27 -16.99 -2.58
CA LYS A 37 -9.56 -16.06 -1.70
C LYS A 37 -8.55 -15.20 -2.48
N GLU A 38 -7.83 -15.78 -3.44
CA GLU A 38 -6.90 -15.02 -4.30
C GLU A 38 -7.64 -14.02 -5.19
N ASP A 39 -8.76 -14.41 -5.79
CA ASP A 39 -9.58 -13.54 -6.62
C ASP A 39 -10.15 -12.36 -5.82
N LEU A 40 -10.62 -12.61 -4.60
CA LEU A 40 -11.07 -11.55 -3.68
C LEU A 40 -9.94 -10.57 -3.35
N ARG A 41 -8.72 -11.06 -3.12
CA ARG A 41 -7.55 -10.20 -2.85
C ARG A 41 -7.18 -9.34 -4.05
N LYS A 42 -7.20 -9.91 -5.25
CA LYS A 42 -6.95 -9.17 -6.50
C LYS A 42 -8.04 -8.12 -6.72
N SER A 43 -9.31 -8.48 -6.52
CA SER A 43 -10.44 -7.55 -6.61
C SER A 43 -10.32 -6.39 -5.61
N ALA A 44 -9.96 -6.67 -4.35
CA ALA A 44 -9.70 -5.65 -3.35
C ALA A 44 -8.55 -4.71 -3.74
N SER A 45 -7.44 -5.25 -4.25
CA SER A 45 -6.33 -4.44 -4.78
C SER A 45 -6.76 -3.55 -5.94
N LEU A 46 -7.50 -4.09 -6.90
CA LEU A 46 -8.00 -3.32 -8.05
C LEU A 46 -8.98 -2.23 -7.61
N ASN A 47 -9.80 -2.48 -6.59
CA ASN A 47 -10.67 -1.45 -6.02
C ASN A 47 -9.85 -0.28 -5.41
N LEU A 48 -8.73 -0.55 -4.74
CA LEU A 48 -7.83 0.53 -4.28
C LEU A 48 -7.24 1.32 -5.45
N VAL A 49 -6.88 0.66 -6.55
CA VAL A 49 -6.43 1.30 -7.79
C VAL A 49 -7.53 2.19 -8.39
N THR A 50 -8.75 1.69 -8.50
CA THR A 50 -9.89 2.48 -8.98
C THR A 50 -10.16 3.68 -8.07
N ASN A 51 -10.13 3.48 -6.75
CA ASN A 51 -10.34 4.55 -5.79
C ASN A 51 -9.25 5.62 -5.86
N TYR A 52 -7.98 5.23 -6.10
CA TYR A 52 -6.89 6.19 -6.31
C TYR A 52 -7.09 7.05 -7.55
N HIS A 53 -7.75 6.52 -8.58
CA HIS A 53 -8.11 7.27 -9.78
C HIS A 53 -9.47 7.98 -9.67
N SER A 54 -10.10 7.98 -8.49
CA SER A 54 -11.29 8.79 -8.27
C SER A 54 -10.96 10.29 -8.30
N ASP A 55 -11.96 11.11 -8.62
CA ASP A 55 -11.84 12.56 -8.70
C ASP A 55 -11.15 13.21 -7.50
N VAL A 56 -11.34 12.66 -6.29
CA VAL A 56 -10.79 13.24 -5.06
C VAL A 56 -9.27 13.10 -5.02
N TYR A 57 -8.74 11.89 -5.24
CA TYR A 57 -7.29 11.66 -5.20
C TYR A 57 -6.60 12.24 -6.43
N LEU A 58 -7.23 12.13 -7.60
CA LEU A 58 -6.69 12.71 -8.82
C LEU A 58 -6.52 14.23 -8.68
N LYS A 59 -7.55 14.95 -8.19
CA LYS A 59 -7.47 16.40 -7.95
C LYS A 59 -6.43 16.75 -6.88
N ASN A 60 -6.33 15.97 -5.81
CA ASN A 60 -5.32 16.19 -4.77
C ASN A 60 -3.90 16.01 -5.33
N THR A 61 -3.65 14.90 -6.03
CA THR A 61 -2.35 14.60 -6.65
C THR A 61 -1.99 15.63 -7.72
N GLU A 62 -2.93 16.04 -8.56
CA GLU A 62 -2.73 17.10 -9.56
C GLU A 62 -2.38 18.44 -8.89
N LYS A 63 -3.14 18.85 -7.86
CA LYS A 63 -2.87 20.07 -7.11
C LYS A 63 -1.47 20.06 -6.48
N LEU A 64 -1.09 18.95 -5.83
CA LEU A 64 0.23 18.78 -5.23
C LEU A 64 1.33 18.79 -6.29
N GLN A 65 1.12 18.13 -7.44
CA GLN A 65 2.07 18.12 -8.53
C GLN A 65 2.27 19.51 -9.12
N ASN A 66 1.19 20.28 -9.32
CA ASN A 66 1.27 21.66 -9.83
C ASN A 66 2.04 22.57 -8.86
N ILE A 67 1.76 22.49 -7.57
CA ILE A 67 2.50 23.25 -6.55
C ILE A 67 3.97 22.85 -6.55
N TRP A 68 4.27 21.55 -6.57
CA TRP A 68 5.65 21.09 -6.58
C TRP A 68 6.40 21.56 -7.82
N SER A 69 5.77 21.51 -8.99
CA SER A 69 6.32 22.03 -10.25
C SER A 69 6.58 23.54 -10.18
N ASN A 70 5.67 24.31 -9.59
CA ASN A 70 5.82 25.77 -9.45
C ASN A 70 7.00 26.15 -8.53
N HIS A 71 7.25 25.35 -7.49
CA HIS A 71 8.34 25.60 -6.55
C HIS A 71 9.63 24.82 -6.88
N TYR A 72 9.62 24.00 -7.93
CA TYR A 72 10.78 23.20 -8.36
C TYR A 72 12.04 24.05 -8.64
N PRO A 73 11.96 25.24 -9.28
CA PRO A 73 13.14 26.09 -9.46
C PRO A 73 13.82 26.48 -8.15
N ASN A 74 13.04 26.73 -7.09
CA ASN A 74 13.58 27.07 -5.76
C ASN A 74 14.32 25.87 -5.14
N LEU A 75 13.83 24.65 -5.36
CA LEU A 75 14.50 23.42 -4.94
C LEU A 75 15.83 23.21 -5.66
N ILE A 76 15.91 23.49 -6.96
CA ILE A 76 17.16 23.38 -7.73
C ILE A 76 18.21 24.34 -7.14
N ILE A 77 17.83 25.59 -6.85
CA ILE A 77 18.73 26.58 -6.26
C ILE A 77 19.26 26.08 -4.92
N LEU A 78 18.39 25.59 -4.03
CA LEU A 78 18.77 25.02 -2.74
C LEU A 78 19.70 23.79 -2.86
N SER A 79 19.44 22.92 -3.84
CA SER A 79 20.25 21.72 -4.08
C SER A 79 21.63 22.03 -4.65
N ASN A 80 21.70 22.99 -5.57
CA ASN A 80 22.92 23.38 -6.28
C ASN A 80 23.73 24.46 -5.56
N ASP A 81 23.29 24.91 -4.39
CA ASP A 81 24.07 25.83 -3.57
C ASP A 81 25.36 25.14 -3.10
N ASN A 82 26.50 25.58 -3.63
CA ASN A 82 27.82 25.04 -3.31
C ASN A 82 28.34 25.55 -1.96
N ILE A 83 27.66 26.51 -1.33
CA ILE A 83 28.04 27.10 -0.04
C ILE A 83 27.54 26.21 1.11
N LEU A 84 26.38 25.57 0.94
CA LEU A 84 25.76 24.75 1.99
C LEU A 84 26.39 23.36 2.09
N HIS A 85 26.75 22.93 3.30
CA HIS A 85 27.09 21.54 3.58
C HIS A 85 25.84 20.64 3.55
N ASN A 86 26.03 19.32 3.36
CA ASN A 86 24.93 18.35 3.25
C ASN A 86 23.87 18.46 4.37
N LYS A 87 24.29 18.70 5.61
CA LYS A 87 23.38 18.87 6.75
C LYS A 87 22.53 20.13 6.64
N GLU A 88 23.11 21.23 6.17
CA GLU A 88 22.42 22.51 6.00
C GLU A 88 21.44 22.44 4.83
N LYS A 89 21.78 21.73 3.75
CA LYS A 89 20.86 21.43 2.64
C LYS A 89 19.62 20.68 3.11
N ILE A 90 19.78 19.69 4.00
CA ILE A 90 18.64 18.95 4.59
C ILE A 90 17.76 19.88 5.43
N ILE A 91 18.36 20.72 6.29
CA ILE A 91 17.60 21.67 7.12
C ILE A 91 16.84 22.67 6.23
N ALA A 92 17.50 23.20 5.20
CA ALA A 92 16.90 24.13 4.26
C ALA A 92 15.75 23.48 3.47
N TYR A 93 15.92 22.24 3.01
CA TYR A 93 14.87 21.46 2.37
C TYR A 93 13.68 21.24 3.32
N ASN A 94 13.92 20.80 4.55
CA ASN A 94 12.87 20.57 5.53
C ASN A 94 12.04 21.83 5.79
N LYS A 95 12.74 22.95 6.00
CA LYS A 95 12.11 24.27 6.17
C LYS A 95 11.28 24.66 4.95
N PHE A 96 11.85 24.53 3.75
CA PHE A 96 11.16 24.83 2.50
C PHE A 96 9.86 24.02 2.35
N VAL A 97 9.89 22.70 2.62
CA VAL A 97 8.69 21.86 2.50
C VAL A 97 7.61 22.30 3.49
N ILE A 98 7.97 22.54 4.76
CA ILE A 98 7.01 22.97 5.79
C ILE A 98 6.40 24.33 5.42
N GLU A 99 7.21 25.30 4.99
CA GLU A 99 6.76 26.63 4.59
C GLU A 99 5.85 26.57 3.35
N MET A 100 6.22 25.80 2.34
CA MET A 100 5.40 25.60 1.14
C MET A 100 4.04 24.99 1.49
N VAL A 101 4.01 23.94 2.31
CA VAL A 101 2.75 23.29 2.72
C VAL A 101 1.84 24.27 3.46
N SER A 102 2.41 25.09 4.34
CA SER A 102 1.66 26.13 5.06
C SER A 102 1.17 27.24 4.14
N LYS A 103 2.03 27.75 3.25
CA LYS A 103 1.72 28.89 2.37
C LYS A 103 0.68 28.54 1.33
N GLU A 104 0.79 27.37 0.72
CA GLU A 104 -0.12 26.90 -0.33
C GLU A 104 -1.40 26.26 0.24
N SER A 105 -1.51 26.16 1.57
CA SER A 105 -2.67 25.60 2.28
C SER A 105 -3.06 24.19 1.78
N ILE A 106 -2.06 23.31 1.60
CA ILE A 106 -2.22 21.95 1.05
C ILE A 106 -2.14 20.83 2.08
N SER A 107 -2.24 21.18 3.36
CA SER A 107 -2.16 20.22 4.46
C SER A 107 -3.20 19.10 4.33
N GLN A 108 -4.43 19.45 3.94
CA GLN A 108 -5.52 18.47 3.86
C GLN A 108 -5.32 17.48 2.70
N GLU A 109 -4.85 17.94 1.55
CA GLU A 109 -4.57 17.11 0.39
C GLU A 109 -3.45 16.11 0.69
N ILE A 110 -2.41 16.54 1.40
CA ILE A 110 -1.33 15.67 1.87
C ILE A 110 -1.86 14.62 2.84
N ILE A 111 -2.64 15.03 3.84
CA ILE A 111 -3.25 14.10 4.83
C ILE A 111 -4.16 13.09 4.14
N ASN A 112 -4.95 13.51 3.15
CA ASN A 112 -5.83 12.61 2.40
C ASN A 112 -5.04 11.51 1.68
N ILE A 113 -3.92 11.87 1.04
CA ILE A 113 -3.05 10.92 0.35
C ILE A 113 -2.29 10.03 1.35
N LEU A 114 -1.83 10.57 2.48
CA LEU A 114 -1.22 9.76 3.55
C LEU A 114 -2.18 8.71 4.09
N ASN A 115 -3.43 9.10 4.37
CA ASN A 115 -4.48 8.19 4.82
C ASN A 115 -4.82 7.14 3.75
N PHE A 116 -4.70 7.48 2.46
CA PHE A 116 -4.82 6.50 1.39
C PHE A 116 -3.69 5.47 1.44
N TYR A 117 -2.44 5.91 1.50
CA TYR A 117 -1.30 5.01 1.58
C TYR A 117 -1.31 4.16 2.85
N GLU A 118 -1.81 4.68 3.97
CA GLU A 118 -2.02 3.91 5.19
C GLU A 118 -3.01 2.75 4.97
N ARG A 119 -4.14 3.00 4.30
CA ARG A 119 -5.09 1.92 3.95
C ARG A 119 -4.46 0.90 3.00
N VAL A 120 -3.65 1.34 2.05
CA VAL A 120 -2.90 0.44 1.15
C VAL A 120 -1.97 -0.48 1.96
N ALA A 121 -1.15 0.09 2.84
CA ALA A 121 -0.23 -0.66 3.68
C ALA A 121 -0.95 -1.66 4.60
N ILE A 122 -2.04 -1.23 5.25
CA ILE A 122 -2.88 -2.09 6.10
C ILE A 122 -3.49 -3.23 5.29
N CYS A 123 -3.97 -2.97 4.06
CA CYS A 123 -4.59 -4.01 3.24
C CYS A 123 -3.60 -5.12 2.88
N VAL A 124 -2.35 -4.76 2.57
CA VAL A 124 -1.30 -5.75 2.29
C VAL A 124 -0.87 -6.49 3.55
N GLU A 125 -0.67 -5.78 4.66
CA GLU A 125 -0.28 -6.37 5.94
C GLU A 125 -1.34 -7.39 6.43
N ALA A 126 -2.62 -7.05 6.29
CA ALA A 126 -3.73 -7.92 6.67
C ALA A 126 -4.01 -9.07 5.67
N GLN A 127 -3.18 -9.22 4.63
CA GLN A 127 -3.38 -10.20 3.54
C GLN A 127 -4.74 -10.09 2.84
N LEU A 128 -5.35 -8.90 2.87
CA LEU A 128 -6.62 -8.59 2.21
C LEU A 128 -6.41 -8.16 0.76
N CYS A 129 -5.23 -7.60 0.46
CA CYS A 129 -4.83 -7.24 -0.89
C CYS A 129 -3.79 -8.21 -1.45
N ASP A 130 -3.79 -8.32 -2.77
CA ASP A 130 -2.68 -8.89 -3.52
C ASP A 130 -1.49 -7.92 -3.50
N LYS A 131 -0.35 -8.37 -2.96
CA LYS A 131 0.84 -7.54 -2.76
C LYS A 131 1.51 -7.16 -4.08
N GLU A 132 1.52 -8.06 -5.05
CA GLU A 132 2.16 -7.82 -6.35
C GLU A 132 1.43 -6.72 -7.11
N VAL A 133 0.10 -6.78 -7.15
CA VAL A 133 -0.73 -5.70 -7.72
C VAL A 133 -0.45 -4.39 -6.99
N ILE A 134 -0.49 -4.36 -5.66
CA ILE A 134 -0.25 -3.12 -4.91
C ILE A 134 1.15 -2.55 -5.17
N ASP A 135 2.18 -3.39 -5.20
CA ASP A 135 3.55 -2.94 -5.45
C ASP A 135 3.71 -2.34 -6.85
N ASN A 136 3.12 -3.00 -7.86
CA ASN A 136 3.18 -2.53 -9.24
C ASN A 136 2.53 -1.16 -9.44
N PHE A 137 1.47 -0.85 -8.70
CA PHE A 137 0.77 0.43 -8.82
C PHE A 137 1.32 1.52 -7.89
N PHE A 138 1.65 1.19 -6.65
CA PHE A 138 1.84 2.19 -5.59
C PHE A 138 3.25 2.26 -5.01
N LEU A 139 4.10 1.25 -5.20
CA LEU A 139 5.39 1.21 -4.48
C LEU A 139 6.26 2.43 -4.78
N ASN A 140 6.43 2.75 -6.07
CA ASN A 140 7.27 3.86 -6.49
C ASN A 140 6.63 5.23 -6.17
N ASP A 141 5.32 5.35 -6.40
CA ASP A 141 4.57 6.57 -6.17
C ASP A 141 4.52 6.92 -4.67
N GLY A 142 4.15 5.93 -3.83
CA GLY A 142 4.16 6.06 -2.38
C GLY A 142 5.54 6.37 -1.84
N ARG A 143 6.60 5.69 -2.29
CA ARG A 143 7.98 6.02 -1.88
C ARG A 143 8.33 7.46 -2.23
N THR A 144 8.01 7.91 -3.44
CA THR A 144 8.29 9.26 -3.91
C THR A 144 7.53 10.30 -3.09
N PHE A 145 6.26 10.04 -2.81
CA PHE A 145 5.42 10.89 -1.98
C PHE A 145 5.98 11.03 -0.56
N PHE A 146 6.30 9.91 0.09
CA PHE A 146 6.89 9.93 1.43
C PHE A 146 8.23 10.66 1.45
N ASN A 147 9.10 10.47 0.45
CA ASN A 147 10.35 11.23 0.34
C ASN A 147 10.11 12.74 0.25
N LYS A 148 9.13 13.18 -0.55
CA LYS A 148 8.83 14.60 -0.77
C LYS A 148 8.25 15.28 0.48
N PHE A 149 7.36 14.59 1.18
CA PHE A 149 6.59 15.17 2.28
C PHE A 149 7.03 14.69 3.67
N TYR A 150 8.13 13.94 3.78
CA TYR A 150 8.69 13.50 5.05
C TYR A 150 8.89 14.62 6.07
N PRO A 151 9.43 15.80 5.69
CA PRO A 151 9.62 16.89 6.65
C PRO A 151 8.30 17.36 7.26
N TYR A 152 7.23 17.37 6.47
CA TYR A 152 5.90 17.73 6.93
C TYR A 152 5.28 16.65 7.84
N ILE A 153 5.47 15.36 7.50
CA ILE A 153 5.08 14.25 8.38
C ILE A 153 5.77 14.39 9.75
N CYS A 154 7.07 14.69 9.78
CA CYS A 154 7.80 14.91 11.03
C CYS A 154 7.29 16.11 11.82
N ALA A 155 6.97 17.22 11.14
CA ALA A 155 6.36 18.38 11.79
C ALA A 155 5.03 18.01 12.46
N LEU A 156 4.18 17.22 11.78
CA LEU A 156 2.92 16.74 12.33
C LEU A 156 3.11 15.77 13.51
N ARG A 157 4.06 14.83 13.43
CA ARG A 157 4.42 13.92 14.54
C ARG A 157 4.79 14.70 15.81
N ASN A 158 5.62 15.73 15.65
CA ASN A 158 6.05 16.60 16.74
C ASN A 158 4.88 17.43 17.29
N GLN A 159 4.06 18.00 16.40
CA GLN A 159 2.90 18.82 16.77
C GLN A 159 1.83 18.01 17.52
N TRP A 160 1.56 16.78 17.09
CA TRP A 160 0.52 15.92 17.66
C TRP A 160 1.04 15.01 18.77
N GLN A 161 2.34 15.06 19.07
CA GLN A 161 3.01 14.19 20.04
C GLN A 161 2.82 12.70 19.76
N ASP A 162 2.69 12.33 18.49
CA ASP A 162 2.53 10.95 18.03
C ASP A 162 3.64 10.60 17.05
N ASN A 163 4.65 9.88 17.54
CA ASN A 163 5.78 9.43 16.72
C ASN A 163 5.41 8.26 15.77
N LYS A 164 4.23 7.66 15.91
CA LYS A 164 3.76 6.54 15.08
C LYS A 164 2.82 6.98 13.96
N LEU A 165 2.52 8.26 13.86
CA LEU A 165 1.65 8.80 12.83
C LEU A 165 2.17 8.42 11.42
N TRP A 166 1.39 7.66 10.66
CA TRP A 166 1.75 7.07 9.35
C TRP A 166 3.01 6.19 9.34
N PHE A 167 3.34 5.53 10.46
CA PHE A 167 4.48 4.60 10.53
C PHE A 167 4.32 3.36 9.65
N LYS A 168 3.09 2.84 9.53
CA LYS A 168 2.78 1.67 8.69
C LYS A 168 3.11 1.92 7.20
N PRO A 169 2.55 2.95 6.55
CA PRO A 169 2.89 3.22 5.16
C PRO A 169 4.36 3.61 4.98
N GLU A 170 4.99 4.34 5.93
CA GLU A 170 6.44 4.59 5.87
C GLU A 170 7.24 3.28 5.81
N THR A 171 6.93 2.33 6.69
CA THR A 171 7.61 1.01 6.73
C THR A 171 7.37 0.21 5.44
N TYR A 172 6.18 0.33 4.87
CA TYR A 172 5.80 -0.36 3.64
C TYR A 172 6.54 0.19 2.41
N PHE A 173 6.47 1.51 2.18
CA PHE A 173 7.01 2.16 0.99
C PHE A 173 8.53 2.40 1.06
N LYS A 174 9.11 2.37 2.26
CA LYS A 174 10.55 2.49 2.54
C LYS A 174 11.15 3.74 1.86
N PRO A 175 10.77 4.95 2.29
CA PRO A 175 11.42 6.17 1.82
C PRO A 175 12.93 6.13 2.13
N GLY A 176 13.72 6.82 1.30
CA GLY A 176 15.17 6.94 1.51
C GLY A 176 15.53 7.89 2.66
N ILE A 177 14.58 8.71 3.11
CA ILE A 177 14.72 9.63 4.23
C ILE A 177 13.75 9.18 5.33
N THR A 178 14.27 8.85 6.52
CA THR A 178 13.51 8.26 7.65
C THR A 178 13.83 8.88 9.01
N LEU A 179 14.47 10.05 9.04
CA LEU A 179 14.85 10.71 10.30
C LEU A 179 14.12 12.03 10.46
N CYS A 180 13.19 12.06 11.42
CA CYS A 180 12.64 13.29 11.99
C CYS A 180 13.69 13.89 12.93
N ASN A 181 14.64 14.65 12.36
CA ASN A 181 15.61 15.41 13.13
C ASN A 181 15.03 16.76 13.57
#